data_AF-A0A8H4RI56-F1
#
_entry.id   AF-A0A8H4RI56-F1
#
_cell.length_a   1.000
_cell.length_b   1.000
_cell.length_c   1.000
_cell.angle_alpha   90.00
_cell.angle_beta   90.00
_cell.angle_gamma   90.00
#
_symmetry.space_group_name_H-M   'P 1'
#
loop_
_entity.id
_entity.type
_entity.pdbx_description
1 polymer ?
#
loop_
_entity_poly.entity_id
_entity_poly.type
_entity_poly.pdbx_seq_one_letter_code
_entity_poly.pdbx_strand_id
1 'polypeptide(L)'
;MTSTLETDDAHESQAPVHRDFHHPYTPYDIQETFMSTVYEVLEEGKVGILESPTGTGKSLSLICGSLTWLRGHKRKTFEEGLNWGQDDSDEPEWIIEQTKARKRREMLRMREDLENRLAKIRAKEKAQRERYLKGENRFKKRKKEAKATDGYDDEEQFVLEDYDSDGEHKSAPGDIQYSAETLELMAKLGMGPTALKDDEEEIEEEMKIFYCSRTHSQLTQFINELRRVNFPSAIPDEEPKKEPEIENLKHLTLGSRKNLCINPQVNKLSSVTAINERCAELQKSGTAQEHKCTFLPNKENQPLVNDFRDHALATLRDIEDMGALGKEIGICPYYASRSAIKPAEIVTLPYPLLLQKSAREALGISLKGHVVIIDEAHNLMDAIAGIHGIEISLKQLQMARAQLGGYFQKFRNRLKGKNRVYIAQVVRVVDSLIGYLEGRLSIPVRFLVSSVESSGANFK
;
A
#
# COMPACT_ATOMS: atom_id res chain seq x y z
N MET A 1 58.12 -27.82 22.72
CA MET A 1 58.11 -26.44 22.21
C MET A 1 56.79 -26.23 21.48
N THR A 2 55.76 -25.95 22.24
CA THR A 2 54.39 -25.70 21.77
C THR A 2 54.11 -24.26 22.16
N SER A 3 54.17 -23.37 21.17
CA SER A 3 53.94 -21.95 21.30
C SER A 3 52.45 -21.68 21.06
N THR A 4 51.72 -21.47 22.15
CA THR A 4 50.40 -20.83 22.17
C THR A 4 50.53 -19.40 21.67
N LEU A 5 49.83 -19.06 20.58
CA LEU A 5 49.60 -17.68 20.17
C LEU A 5 48.28 -17.23 20.80
N GLU A 6 48.40 -16.28 21.72
CA GLU A 6 47.33 -15.50 22.31
C GLU A 6 46.69 -14.64 21.21
N THR A 7 45.36 -14.68 21.10
CA THR A 7 44.56 -13.67 20.40
C THR A 7 43.78 -12.92 21.45
N ASP A 8 44.35 -11.82 21.92
CA ASP A 8 43.64 -10.74 22.59
C ASP A 8 42.86 -9.95 21.55
N ASP A 9 41.58 -10.28 21.36
CA ASP A 9 40.60 -9.35 20.80
C ASP A 9 39.54 -9.10 21.87
N ALA A 10 39.77 -8.05 22.64
CA ALA A 10 38.81 -7.47 23.56
C ALA A 10 37.66 -6.85 22.74
N HIS A 11 36.66 -7.67 22.42
CA HIS A 11 35.32 -7.15 22.16
C HIS A 11 34.80 -6.59 23.48
N GLU A 12 34.88 -5.27 23.65
CA GLU A 12 34.08 -4.54 24.65
C GLU A 12 32.60 -4.87 24.40
N SER A 13 32.09 -5.84 25.15
CA SER A 13 30.65 -6.12 25.23
C SER A 13 30.00 -4.91 25.88
N GLN A 14 29.51 -3.97 25.08
CA GLN A 14 28.59 -2.94 25.55
C GLN A 14 27.43 -3.66 26.25
N ALA A 15 27.18 -3.31 27.51
CA ALA A 15 26.03 -3.83 28.24
C ALA A 15 24.76 -3.57 27.42
N PRO A 16 23.81 -4.52 27.33
CA PRO A 16 22.58 -4.31 26.57
C PRO A 16 21.88 -3.07 27.13
N VAL A 17 21.75 -2.05 26.29
CA VAL A 17 20.96 -0.86 26.63
C VAL A 17 19.54 -1.35 26.85
N HIS A 18 19.08 -1.34 28.10
CA HIS A 18 17.72 -1.74 28.45
C HIS A 18 16.74 -0.72 27.85
N ARG A 19 16.17 -1.07 26.69
CA ARG A 19 15.20 -0.24 25.96
C ARG A 19 13.78 -0.67 26.34
N ASP A 20 12.90 0.30 26.56
CA ASP A 20 11.47 0.02 26.68
C ASP A 20 10.87 -0.14 25.28
N PHE A 21 10.46 -1.36 24.95
CA PHE A 21 9.83 -1.69 23.68
C PHE A 21 8.31 -1.44 23.68
N HIS A 22 7.75 -0.90 24.76
CA HIS A 22 6.32 -0.59 24.91
C HIS A 22 5.45 -1.83 24.69
N HIS A 23 5.95 -2.98 25.11
CA HIS A 23 5.22 -4.24 25.00
C HIS A 23 3.99 -4.18 25.94
N PRO A 24 2.77 -4.52 25.48
CA PRO A 24 1.54 -4.33 26.25
C PRO A 24 1.40 -5.29 27.44
N TYR A 25 2.30 -6.27 27.53
CA TYR A 25 2.43 -7.24 28.62
C TYR A 25 3.90 -7.28 29.07
N THR A 26 4.18 -7.89 30.21
CA THR A 26 5.57 -8.20 30.58
C THR A 26 6.14 -9.21 29.57
N PRO A 27 7.15 -8.83 28.78
CA PRO A 27 7.73 -9.72 27.78
C PRO A 27 8.53 -10.85 28.45
N TYR A 28 8.61 -11.99 27.79
CA TYR A 28 9.55 -13.06 28.16
C TYR A 28 10.97 -12.72 27.68
N ASP A 29 12.01 -13.27 28.32
CA ASP A 29 13.41 -13.05 27.93
C ASP A 29 13.68 -13.29 26.43
N ILE A 30 13.02 -14.31 25.85
CA ILE A 30 13.13 -14.61 24.42
C ILE A 30 12.49 -13.53 23.54
N GLN A 31 11.42 -12.89 24.00
CA GLN A 31 10.77 -11.78 23.30
C GLN A 31 11.63 -10.52 23.43
N GLU A 32 12.23 -10.25 24.59
CA GLU A 32 13.17 -9.14 24.78
C GLU A 32 14.39 -9.27 23.87
N THR A 33 14.96 -10.47 23.79
CA THR A 33 16.04 -10.79 22.87
C THR A 33 15.60 -10.57 21.43
N PHE A 34 14.43 -11.08 21.04
CA PHE A 34 13.89 -10.90 19.69
C PHE A 34 13.69 -9.43 19.33
N MET A 35 13.11 -8.63 20.24
CA MET A 35 12.88 -7.19 20.04
C MET A 35 14.19 -6.41 19.92
N SER A 36 15.18 -6.74 20.74
CA SER A 36 16.51 -6.12 20.71
C SER A 36 17.23 -6.43 19.39
N THR A 37 17.22 -7.69 18.94
CA THR A 37 17.80 -8.08 17.66
C THR A 37 17.10 -7.40 16.49
N VAL A 38 15.76 -7.29 16.50
CA VAL A 38 15.01 -6.56 15.47
C VAL A 38 15.47 -5.10 15.42
N TYR A 39 15.54 -4.43 16.57
CA TYR A 39 15.96 -3.03 16.66
C TYR A 39 17.38 -2.81 16.09
N GLU A 40 18.33 -3.65 16.49
CA GLU A 40 19.73 -3.55 16.04
C GLU A 40 19.88 -3.77 14.54
N VAL A 41 19.22 -4.80 14.00
CA VAL A 41 19.22 -5.06 12.55
C VAL A 41 18.71 -3.86 11.75
N LEU A 42 17.64 -3.21 12.24
CA LEU A 42 17.07 -2.04 11.61
C LEU A 42 17.99 -0.82 11.72
N GLU A 43 18.59 -0.59 12.89
CA GLU A 43 19.53 0.53 13.11
C GLU A 43 20.78 0.41 12.24
N GLU A 44 21.29 -0.80 12.05
CA GLU A 44 22.45 -1.05 11.19
C GLU A 44 22.11 -1.07 9.68
N GLY A 45 20.82 -0.99 9.32
CA GLY A 45 20.38 -1.08 7.93
C GLY A 45 20.69 -2.42 7.26
N LYS A 46 20.77 -3.51 8.04
CA LYS A 46 21.12 -4.86 7.57
C LYS A 46 19.88 -5.70 7.23
N VAL A 47 20.11 -6.85 6.60
CA VAL A 47 19.09 -7.89 6.40
C VAL A 47 19.16 -8.88 7.56
N GLY A 48 18.08 -8.97 8.35
CA GLY A 48 17.94 -9.95 9.42
C GLY A 48 17.03 -11.12 9.02
N ILE A 49 17.48 -12.35 9.30
CA ILE A 49 16.65 -13.55 9.22
C ILE A 49 16.41 -14.02 10.65
N LEU A 50 15.20 -13.76 11.16
CA LEU A 50 14.85 -14.05 12.54
C LEU A 50 13.89 -15.24 12.62
N GLU A 51 14.29 -16.26 13.36
CA GLU A 51 13.46 -17.41 13.69
C GLU A 51 12.92 -17.26 15.11
N SER A 52 11.62 -17.53 15.28
CA SER A 52 10.98 -17.61 16.60
C SER A 52 9.99 -18.78 16.57
N PRO A 53 9.96 -19.63 17.62
CA PRO A 53 8.97 -20.70 17.72
C PRO A 53 7.53 -20.18 17.63
N THR A 54 6.62 -21.01 17.13
CA THR A 54 5.20 -20.66 17.07
C THR A 54 4.61 -20.49 18.48
N GLY A 55 3.79 -19.47 18.67
CA GLY A 55 3.08 -19.24 19.95
C GLY A 55 3.85 -18.39 20.98
N THR A 56 5.07 -17.94 20.67
CA THR A 56 5.87 -17.06 21.56
C THR A 56 5.56 -15.57 21.37
N GLY A 57 4.49 -15.21 20.65
CA GLY A 57 4.14 -13.80 20.41
C GLY A 57 5.05 -13.08 19.40
N LYS A 58 5.59 -13.80 18.40
CA LYS A 58 6.44 -13.25 17.32
C LYS A 58 5.89 -11.95 16.73
N SER A 59 4.62 -11.93 16.31
CA SER A 59 4.03 -10.76 15.66
C SER A 59 4.02 -9.54 16.57
N LEU A 60 3.65 -9.70 17.84
CA LEU A 60 3.62 -8.59 18.80
C LEU A 60 5.03 -8.09 19.13
N SER A 61 5.98 -9.00 19.32
CA SER A 61 7.39 -8.66 19.55
C SER A 61 7.99 -7.92 18.33
N LEU A 62 7.69 -8.39 17.13
CA LEU A 62 8.11 -7.76 15.87
C LEU A 62 7.54 -6.34 15.72
N ILE A 63 6.25 -6.14 16.04
CA ILE A 63 5.61 -4.82 16.07
C ILE A 63 6.33 -3.91 17.08
N CYS A 64 6.56 -4.39 18.30
CA CYS A 64 7.15 -3.61 19.37
C CYS A 64 8.58 -3.17 19.04
N GLY A 65 9.43 -4.10 18.61
CA GLY A 65 10.80 -3.81 18.18
C GLY A 65 10.86 -2.82 17.01
N SER A 66 10.07 -3.07 15.97
CA SER A 66 10.10 -2.26 14.74
C SER A 66 9.54 -0.85 14.95
N LEU A 67 8.47 -0.71 15.75
CA LEU A 67 7.89 0.61 16.03
C LEU A 67 8.71 1.43 17.01
N THR A 68 9.31 0.79 18.02
CA THR A 68 10.26 1.47 18.91
C THR A 68 11.42 2.04 18.12
N TRP A 69 11.95 1.26 17.18
CA TRP A 69 12.96 1.74 16.24
C TRP A 69 12.44 2.87 15.36
N LEU A 70 11.27 2.73 14.72
CA LEU A 70 10.73 3.77 13.84
C LEU A 70 10.51 5.10 14.56
N ARG A 71 9.99 5.08 15.79
CA ARG A 71 9.80 6.28 16.62
C ARG A 71 11.15 6.93 16.96
N GLY A 72 12.15 6.13 17.32
CA GLY A 72 13.52 6.62 17.56
C GLY A 72 14.18 7.20 16.31
N HIS A 73 14.03 6.53 15.18
CA HIS A 73 14.54 6.98 13.89
C HIS A 73 13.90 8.31 13.48
N LYS A 74 12.57 8.44 13.58
CA LYS A 74 11.87 9.71 13.32
C LYS A 74 12.37 10.85 14.21
N ARG A 75 12.65 10.59 15.49
CA ARG A 75 13.23 11.58 16.40
C ARG A 75 14.61 12.04 15.93
N LYS A 76 15.48 11.08 15.60
CA LYS A 76 16.84 11.35 15.10
C LYS A 76 16.82 12.12 13.79
N THR A 77 16.02 11.69 12.81
CA THR A 77 15.85 12.38 11.53
C THR A 77 15.29 13.78 11.71
N PHE A 78 14.35 13.98 12.64
CA PHE A 78 13.84 15.31 12.96
C PHE A 78 14.94 16.23 13.52
N GLU A 79 15.75 15.73 14.46
CA GLU A 79 16.89 16.47 15.03
C GLU A 79 17.98 16.78 13.98
N GLU A 80 18.30 15.82 13.12
CA GLU A 80 19.24 15.98 12.00
C GLU A 80 18.73 16.95 10.95
N GLY A 81 17.44 16.91 10.60
CA GLY A 81 16.80 17.83 9.66
C GLY A 81 16.79 19.28 10.18
N LEU A 82 16.71 19.47 11.50
CA LEU A 82 16.92 20.78 12.12
C LEU A 82 18.38 21.24 12.03
N ASN A 83 19.36 20.34 11.93
CA ASN A 83 20.78 20.69 11.83
C ASN A 83 21.26 20.98 10.39
N TRP A 84 20.41 20.80 9.38
CA TRP A 84 20.73 21.09 7.97
C TRP A 84 21.05 22.59 7.75
N GLY A 85 22.31 22.89 7.41
CA GLY A 85 22.82 24.25 7.15
C GLY A 85 23.97 24.72 8.06
N GLN A 86 24.42 23.89 8.99
CA GLN A 86 25.54 24.23 9.89
C GLN A 86 26.93 24.15 9.25
N ASP A 87 27.12 23.38 8.17
CA ASP A 87 28.46 23.09 7.66
C ASP A 87 29.06 24.17 6.72
N ASP A 88 28.29 25.17 6.27
CA ASP A 88 28.74 26.13 5.24
C ASP A 88 28.26 27.59 5.41
N SER A 89 27.75 28.01 6.58
CA SER A 89 27.27 29.38 6.77
C SER A 89 28.12 30.20 7.75
N ASP A 90 28.69 31.32 7.28
CA ASP A 90 29.31 32.40 8.11
C ASP A 90 28.25 33.18 8.93
N GLU A 91 27.08 32.56 9.20
CA GLU A 91 25.95 33.21 9.87
C GLU A 91 26.12 33.19 11.40
N PRO A 92 25.80 34.29 12.11
CA PRO A 92 25.80 34.33 13.57
C PRO A 92 24.92 33.25 14.21
N GLU A 93 25.35 32.72 15.36
CA GLU A 93 24.67 31.63 16.10
C GLU A 93 23.18 31.90 16.36
N TRP A 94 22.80 33.15 16.65
CA TRP A 94 21.41 33.53 16.91
C TRP A 94 20.50 33.44 15.67
N ILE A 95 21.04 33.63 14.47
CA ILE A 95 20.29 33.48 13.20
C ILE A 95 20.04 31.99 12.93
N ILE A 96 21.06 31.16 13.15
CA ILE A 96 20.96 29.71 13.01
C ILE A 96 19.94 29.16 14.03
N GLU A 97 20.01 29.59 15.29
CA GLU A 97 19.05 29.15 16.30
C GLU A 97 17.61 29.59 15.99
N GLN A 98 17.42 30.82 15.50
CA GLN A 98 16.10 31.32 15.10
C GLN A 98 15.53 30.60 13.88
N THR A 99 16.36 30.28 12.88
CA THR A 99 15.92 29.51 11.69
C THR A 99 15.55 28.07 12.04
N LYS A 100 16.32 27.42 12.93
CA LYS A 100 16.00 26.10 13.50
C LYS A 100 14.69 26.14 14.28
N ALA A 101 14.52 27.11 15.17
CA ALA A 101 13.29 27.28 15.95
C ALA A 101 12.07 27.52 15.05
N ARG A 102 12.21 28.31 13.97
CA ARG A 102 11.14 28.54 13.00
C ARG A 102 10.75 27.25 12.27
N LYS A 103 11.71 26.52 11.71
CA LYS A 103 11.47 25.22 11.04
C LYS A 103 10.82 24.21 11.98
N ARG A 104 11.33 24.13 13.22
CA ARG A 104 10.76 23.25 14.27
C ARG A 104 9.29 23.56 14.51
N ARG A 105 8.95 24.84 14.71
CA ARG A 105 7.59 25.29 14.99
C ARG A 105 6.65 25.03 13.82
N GLU A 106 7.11 25.23 12.59
CA GLU A 106 6.34 24.95 11.37
C GLU A 106 6.01 23.46 11.25
N MET A 107 7.00 22.58 11.39
CA MET A 107 6.82 21.13 11.35
C MET A 107 5.89 20.62 12.46
N LEU A 108 6.06 21.14 13.69
CA LEU A 108 5.19 20.80 14.82
C LEU A 108 3.74 21.25 14.57
N ARG A 109 3.54 22.45 14.02
CA ARG A 109 2.21 22.97 13.69
C ARG A 109 1.52 22.13 12.62
N MET A 110 2.20 21.80 11.52
CA MET A 110 1.65 20.94 10.46
C MET A 110 1.20 19.58 11.01
N ARG A 111 2.01 19.01 11.91
CA ARG A 111 1.69 17.75 12.57
C ARG A 111 0.51 17.88 13.53
N GLU A 112 0.47 18.93 14.34
CA GLU A 112 -0.64 19.21 15.24
C GLU A 112 -1.95 19.39 14.45
N ASP A 113 -1.91 20.10 13.32
CA ASP A 113 -3.06 20.26 12.43
C ASP A 113 -3.53 18.92 11.82
N LEU A 114 -2.59 18.03 11.48
CA LEU A 114 -2.92 16.66 11.05
C LEU A 114 -3.54 15.83 12.18
N GLU A 115 -2.92 15.80 13.37
CA GLU A 115 -3.44 15.07 14.54
C GLU A 115 -4.83 15.58 14.94
N ASN A 116 -5.04 16.90 14.96
CA ASN A 116 -6.32 17.52 15.27
C ASN A 116 -7.42 17.13 14.27
N ARG A 117 -7.10 17.08 12.96
CA ARG A 117 -8.03 16.59 11.93
C ARG A 117 -8.41 15.12 12.17
N LEU A 118 -7.42 14.27 12.40
CA LEU A 118 -7.65 12.84 12.68
C LEU A 118 -8.43 12.63 13.98
N ALA A 119 -8.15 13.40 15.04
CA ALA A 119 -8.85 13.34 16.32
C ALA A 119 -10.33 13.73 16.19
N LYS A 120 -10.65 14.79 15.42
CA LYS A 120 -12.04 15.17 15.12
C LYS A 120 -12.80 14.04 14.42
N ILE A 121 -12.15 13.37 13.46
CA ILE A 121 -12.73 12.23 12.76
C ILE A 121 -13.00 11.07 13.72
N ARG A 122 -12.03 10.69 14.56
CA ARG A 122 -12.19 9.65 15.58
C ARG A 122 -13.36 9.95 16.52
N ALA A 123 -13.47 11.20 16.98
CA ALA A 123 -14.56 11.63 17.86
C ALA A 123 -15.93 11.50 17.17
N LYS A 124 -16.02 11.89 15.89
CA LYS A 124 -17.25 11.77 15.08
C LYS A 124 -17.65 10.30 14.89
N GLU A 125 -16.70 9.43 14.54
CA GLU A 125 -16.94 7.98 14.37
C GLU A 125 -17.39 7.33 15.68
N LYS A 126 -16.74 7.67 16.81
CA LYS A 126 -17.10 7.17 18.13
C LYS A 126 -18.53 7.61 18.51
N ALA A 127 -18.86 8.89 18.31
CA ALA A 127 -20.20 9.41 18.57
C ALA A 127 -21.28 8.73 17.70
N GLN A 128 -20.97 8.47 16.43
CA GLN A 128 -21.88 7.75 15.52
C GLN A 128 -22.08 6.29 15.96
N ARG A 129 -21.01 5.59 16.35
CA ARG A 129 -21.07 4.23 16.88
C ARG A 129 -21.87 4.15 18.17
N GLU A 130 -21.67 5.09 19.09
CA GLU A 130 -22.43 5.15 20.34
C GLU A 130 -23.92 5.43 20.10
N ARG A 131 -24.27 6.34 19.18
CA ARG A 131 -25.67 6.58 18.78
C ARG A 131 -26.32 5.33 18.20
N TYR A 132 -25.60 4.60 17.34
CA TYR A 132 -26.08 3.34 16.78
C TYR A 132 -26.32 2.28 17.86
N LEU A 133 -25.36 2.10 18.78
CA LEU A 133 -25.46 1.15 19.91
C LEU A 133 -26.58 1.51 20.89
N LYS A 134 -26.86 2.80 21.09
CA LYS A 134 -27.99 3.29 21.90
C LYS A 134 -29.35 3.13 21.21
N GLY A 135 -29.39 2.61 19.97
CA GLY A 135 -30.63 2.34 19.25
C GLY A 135 -31.40 3.59 18.85
N GLU A 136 -30.76 4.76 18.82
CA GLU A 136 -31.40 6.05 18.51
C GLU A 136 -31.65 6.25 17.00
N ASN A 137 -32.13 5.23 16.29
CA ASN A 137 -32.66 5.41 14.94
C ASN A 137 -34.14 5.83 15.01
N ARG A 138 -34.39 7.09 15.43
CA ARG A 138 -35.64 7.76 15.04
C ARG A 138 -35.51 8.14 13.58
N PHE A 139 -36.01 7.27 12.69
CA PHE A 139 -36.45 7.69 11.37
C PHE A 139 -37.37 8.90 11.56
N LYS A 140 -36.87 10.11 11.31
CA LYS A 140 -37.74 11.27 11.13
C LYS A 140 -38.50 11.01 9.82
N LYS A 141 -39.68 10.40 9.93
CA LYS A 141 -40.72 10.48 8.90
C LYS A 141 -40.93 11.96 8.64
N ARG A 142 -40.42 12.46 7.52
CA ARG A 142 -40.68 13.81 7.03
C ARG A 142 -42.18 13.92 6.78
N LYS A 143 -42.90 14.54 7.71
CA LYS A 143 -44.33 14.85 7.57
C LYS A 143 -44.44 15.87 6.43
N LYS A 144 -45.03 15.47 5.30
CA LYS A 144 -45.49 16.41 4.28
C LYS A 144 -46.78 17.03 4.82
N GLU A 145 -46.71 18.29 5.23
CA GLU A 145 -47.88 19.15 5.36
C GLU A 145 -47.74 20.30 4.38
N ALA A 146 -48.87 20.63 3.76
CA ALA A 146 -49.00 21.47 2.58
C ALA A 146 -49.52 22.85 2.96
N LYS A 147 -48.96 23.90 2.30
CA LYS A 147 -49.50 25.28 2.11
C LYS A 147 -49.69 26.13 3.39
N ALA A 148 -49.52 27.45 3.45
CA ALA A 148 -49.42 28.55 2.48
C ALA A 148 -48.72 29.78 3.14
N THR A 149 -48.15 30.70 2.32
CA THR A 149 -47.99 32.20 2.48
C THR A 149 -47.39 32.74 3.80
N ASP A 150 -46.44 33.69 3.88
CA ASP A 150 -46.11 34.88 3.07
C ASP A 150 -44.74 35.48 3.55
N GLY A 151 -44.00 36.13 2.64
CA GLY A 151 -43.26 37.41 2.83
C GLY A 151 -41.99 37.55 3.71
N TYR A 152 -40.87 37.85 3.03
CA TYR A 152 -39.63 38.59 3.43
C TYR A 152 -38.71 37.97 4.51
N ASP A 153 -37.39 38.10 4.52
CA ASP A 153 -36.28 38.43 3.61
C ASP A 153 -35.02 38.21 4.49
N ASP A 154 -34.01 37.48 4.03
CA ASP A 154 -32.61 37.61 4.48
C ASP A 154 -31.70 36.72 3.62
N GLU A 155 -31.15 37.34 2.58
CA GLU A 155 -30.20 36.80 1.62
C GLU A 155 -28.76 36.81 2.19
N GLU A 156 -28.35 35.82 3.00
CA GLU A 156 -26.93 35.66 3.38
C GLU A 156 -26.46 34.19 3.48
N GLN A 157 -26.80 33.34 2.51
CA GLN A 157 -26.24 31.97 2.49
C GLN A 157 -25.86 31.43 1.11
N PHE A 158 -25.36 32.30 0.23
CA PHE A 158 -24.67 31.92 -0.99
C PHE A 158 -23.52 32.89 -1.27
N VAL A 159 -22.35 32.63 -0.68
CA VAL A 159 -21.09 33.20 -1.16
C VAL A 159 -20.21 32.01 -1.59
N LEU A 160 -20.11 31.84 -2.90
CA LEU A 160 -19.05 31.09 -3.58
C LEU A 160 -17.82 32.00 -3.65
N GLU A 161 -16.64 31.50 -3.27
CA GLU A 161 -15.38 32.23 -3.45
C GLU A 161 -14.86 32.06 -4.89
N ASP A 162 -14.33 33.16 -5.39
CA ASP A 162 -14.02 33.41 -6.80
C ASP A 162 -12.82 32.62 -7.33
N TYR A 163 -13.02 32.21 -8.57
CA TYR A 163 -12.12 31.51 -9.47
C TYR A 163 -11.12 32.49 -10.08
N ASP A 164 -9.81 32.23 -9.95
CA ASP A 164 -8.77 33.01 -10.63
C ASP A 164 -7.99 32.14 -11.62
N SER A 165 -7.98 32.57 -12.88
CA SER A 165 -7.37 31.89 -14.03
C SER A 165 -6.53 32.91 -14.77
N ASP A 166 -5.22 32.66 -14.95
CA ASP A 166 -4.50 32.94 -16.21
C ASP A 166 -3.00 32.51 -16.24
N GLY A 167 -2.56 32.01 -17.42
CA GLY A 167 -1.17 32.00 -17.94
C GLY A 167 -0.43 30.64 -17.93
N GLU A 168 -0.32 29.84 -19.00
CA GLU A 168 0.44 29.92 -20.28
C GLU A 168 1.54 28.82 -20.42
N HIS A 169 1.72 28.31 -21.65
CA HIS A 169 2.46 27.09 -22.10
C HIS A 169 4.01 27.18 -22.14
N LYS A 170 4.74 26.04 -21.99
CA LYS A 170 5.64 25.39 -23.02
C LYS A 170 6.58 24.23 -22.53
N SER A 171 6.56 23.13 -23.31
CA SER A 171 7.65 22.20 -23.76
C SER A 171 8.37 21.16 -22.84
N ALA A 172 8.48 19.92 -23.36
CA ALA A 172 9.14 18.67 -22.85
C ALA A 172 10.69 18.61 -23.18
N PRO A 173 11.52 17.52 -22.97
CA PRO A 173 11.21 16.06 -23.01
C PRO A 173 12.04 15.06 -22.11
N GLY A 174 11.65 13.77 -22.13
CA GLY A 174 12.51 12.57 -21.91
C GLY A 174 11.94 11.47 -20.99
N ASP A 175 10.95 10.66 -21.40
CA ASP A 175 10.98 9.30 -22.02
C ASP A 175 11.15 8.09 -21.06
N ILE A 176 10.11 7.22 -20.97
CA ILE A 176 10.10 5.74 -21.13
C ILE A 176 8.73 5.11 -20.71
N GLN A 177 7.99 4.63 -21.73
CA GLN A 177 7.30 3.33 -21.95
C GLN A 177 6.16 2.77 -21.03
N TYR A 178 4.97 3.37 -21.12
CA TYR A 178 3.65 2.69 -21.11
C TYR A 178 2.79 3.23 -22.27
N SER A 179 1.68 2.56 -22.66
CA SER A 179 0.86 2.96 -23.83
C SER A 179 0.30 4.38 -23.69
N ALA A 180 0.48 5.20 -24.74
CA ALA A 180 0.22 6.64 -24.76
C ALA A 180 -1.17 7.06 -24.22
N GLU A 181 -2.20 6.26 -24.48
CA GLU A 181 -3.58 6.55 -24.03
C GLU A 181 -3.76 6.43 -22.50
N THR A 182 -2.98 5.59 -21.84
CA THR A 182 -3.08 5.37 -20.38
C THR A 182 -2.39 6.50 -19.60
N LEU A 183 -1.29 7.01 -20.15
CA LEU A 183 -0.58 8.18 -19.63
C LEU A 183 -1.39 9.47 -19.83
N GLU A 184 -2.02 9.63 -20.99
CA GLU A 184 -2.84 10.81 -21.29
C GLU A 184 -4.09 10.89 -20.39
N LEU A 185 -4.67 9.74 -20.04
CA LEU A 185 -5.79 9.66 -19.09
C LEU A 185 -5.33 10.01 -17.66
N MET A 186 -4.18 9.50 -17.20
CA MET A 186 -3.63 9.83 -15.88
C MET A 186 -3.28 11.33 -15.75
N ALA A 187 -2.78 11.94 -16.83
CA ALA A 187 -2.52 13.38 -16.89
C ALA A 187 -3.82 14.21 -16.87
N LYS A 188 -4.84 13.82 -17.65
CA LYS A 188 -6.15 14.50 -17.66
C LYS A 188 -6.91 14.39 -16.33
N LEU A 189 -6.69 13.30 -15.58
CA LEU A 189 -7.31 13.05 -14.27
C LEU A 189 -6.55 13.68 -13.09
N GLY A 190 -5.41 14.35 -13.32
CA GLY A 190 -4.61 14.93 -12.23
C GLY A 190 -3.94 13.89 -11.32
N MET A 191 -3.76 12.65 -11.82
CA MET A 191 -3.23 11.51 -11.06
C MET A 191 -2.00 10.90 -11.72
N GLY A 192 -1.24 11.71 -12.45
CA GLY A 192 0.10 11.34 -12.90
C GLY A 192 1.12 11.46 -11.76
N PRO A 193 2.26 10.75 -11.81
CA PRO A 193 3.34 10.91 -10.83
C PRO A 193 3.87 12.35 -10.74
N THR A 194 3.64 13.16 -11.78
CA THR A 194 3.95 14.59 -11.82
C THR A 194 2.83 15.51 -11.32
N ALA A 195 1.59 15.03 -11.19
CA ALA A 195 0.47 15.83 -10.69
C ALA A 195 0.35 15.84 -9.15
N LEU A 196 1.15 15.02 -8.46
CA LEU A 196 1.34 15.07 -7.01
C LEU A 196 2.38 16.12 -6.58
N LYS A 197 2.79 17.02 -7.48
CA LYS A 197 3.80 18.06 -7.18
C LYS A 197 3.25 19.45 -6.94
N ASP A 198 2.03 19.76 -7.38
CA ASP A 198 1.59 21.17 -7.43
C ASP A 198 0.58 21.59 -6.34
N ASP A 199 0.10 20.68 -5.48
CA ASP A 199 -0.77 21.04 -4.33
C ASP A 199 -0.57 20.18 -3.06
N GLU A 200 0.46 19.32 -3.06
CA GLU A 200 0.93 18.70 -1.82
C GLU A 200 2.11 19.55 -1.38
N GLU A 201 1.97 20.31 -0.27
CA GLU A 201 3.13 20.73 0.53
C GLU A 201 4.15 19.58 0.50
N GLU A 202 5.40 19.82 0.15
CA GLU A 202 6.45 18.79 -0.04
C GLU A 202 6.63 17.97 1.25
N ILE A 203 5.73 17.01 1.49
CA ILE A 203 5.88 16.00 2.52
C ILE A 203 6.97 15.10 1.97
N GLU A 204 8.21 15.36 2.39
CA GLU A 204 9.32 14.45 2.15
C GLU A 204 8.89 13.04 2.54
N GLU A 205 9.21 12.06 1.70
CA GLU A 205 8.85 10.67 1.97
C GLU A 205 9.58 10.18 3.23
N GLU A 206 8.91 10.29 4.39
CA GLU A 206 9.42 9.74 5.63
C GLU A 206 9.65 8.23 5.50
N MET A 207 10.57 7.70 6.31
CA MET A 207 10.79 6.27 6.40
C MET A 207 9.52 5.54 6.87
N LYS A 208 9.20 4.42 6.22
CA LYS A 208 7.97 3.63 6.44
C LYS A 208 8.33 2.17 6.66
N ILE A 209 7.44 1.45 7.32
CA ILE A 209 7.49 0.00 7.44
C ILE A 209 6.48 -0.63 6.48
N PHE A 210 6.96 -1.33 5.47
CA PHE A 210 6.15 -2.20 4.63
C PHE A 210 6.06 -3.58 5.28
N TYR A 211 4.89 -3.92 5.80
CA TYR A 211 4.63 -5.24 6.36
C TYR A 211 3.96 -6.13 5.32
N CYS A 212 4.55 -7.30 5.09
CA CYS A 212 4.11 -8.22 4.06
C CYS A 212 3.87 -9.62 4.60
N SER A 213 2.75 -10.22 4.20
CA SER A 213 2.36 -11.57 4.59
C SER A 213 1.72 -12.31 3.43
N ARG A 214 1.64 -13.64 3.54
CA ARG A 214 1.09 -14.52 2.50
C ARG A 214 -0.40 -14.28 2.24
N THR A 215 -1.21 -14.12 3.29
CA THR A 215 -2.67 -14.00 3.17
C THR A 215 -3.24 -12.73 3.82
N HIS A 216 -4.40 -12.29 3.34
CA HIS A 216 -5.12 -11.18 3.97
C HIS A 216 -5.55 -11.47 5.41
N SER A 217 -5.85 -12.74 5.76
CA SER A 217 -6.19 -13.12 7.13
C SER A 217 -5.03 -12.89 8.11
N GLN A 218 -3.79 -13.18 7.69
CA GLN A 218 -2.60 -12.88 8.49
C GLN A 218 -2.39 -11.37 8.65
N LEU A 219 -2.63 -10.59 7.60
CA LEU A 219 -2.59 -9.13 7.70
C LEU A 219 -3.66 -8.59 8.67
N THR A 220 -4.87 -9.13 8.65
CA THR A 220 -5.93 -8.78 9.62
C THR A 220 -5.51 -9.15 11.05
N GLN A 221 -4.86 -10.30 11.24
CA GLN A 221 -4.32 -10.68 12.55
C GLN A 221 -3.25 -9.69 13.02
N PHE A 222 -2.31 -9.32 12.15
CA PHE A 222 -1.30 -8.31 12.44
C PHE A 222 -1.93 -6.97 12.86
N ILE A 223 -2.98 -6.51 12.15
CA ILE A 223 -3.70 -5.27 12.49
C ILE A 223 -4.37 -5.37 13.86
N ASN A 224 -4.90 -6.54 14.23
CA ASN A 224 -5.47 -6.76 15.56
C ASN A 224 -4.42 -6.69 16.68
N GLU A 225 -3.21 -7.18 16.44
CA GLU A 225 -2.09 -7.02 17.37
C GLU A 225 -1.61 -5.56 17.43
N LEU A 226 -1.59 -4.87 16.28
CA LEU A 226 -1.24 -3.45 16.18
C LEU A 226 -2.20 -2.54 16.98
N ARG A 227 -3.46 -2.94 17.15
CA ARG A 227 -4.45 -2.23 17.99
C ARG A 227 -4.16 -2.33 19.49
N ARG A 228 -3.28 -3.23 19.94
CA ARG A 228 -2.98 -3.47 21.36
C ARG A 228 -1.78 -2.67 21.86
N VAL A 229 -0.96 -2.13 20.96
CA VAL A 229 0.26 -1.40 21.31
C VAL A 229 0.01 0.10 21.32
N ASN A 230 0.64 0.79 22.27
CA ASN A 230 0.58 2.24 22.40
C ASN A 230 2.00 2.78 22.49
N PHE A 231 2.32 3.78 21.67
CA PHE A 231 3.63 4.40 21.64
C PHE A 231 3.54 5.88 21.99
N PRO A 232 4.55 6.44 22.68
CA PRO A 232 4.67 7.88 22.86
C PRO A 232 4.92 8.55 21.51
N SER A 233 4.61 9.85 21.45
CA SER A 233 4.95 10.68 20.29
C SER A 233 6.43 10.54 19.89
N ALA A 234 6.68 10.39 18.59
CA ALA A 234 8.04 10.31 18.05
C ALA A 234 8.87 11.57 18.36
N ILE A 235 8.25 12.74 18.19
CA ILE A 235 8.91 14.05 18.34
C ILE A 235 8.47 14.67 19.68
N PRO A 236 9.42 15.15 20.50
CA PRO A 236 9.10 15.85 21.73
C PRO A 236 8.46 17.22 21.44
N ASP A 237 7.40 17.52 22.19
CA ASP A 237 6.74 18.84 22.20
C ASP A 237 7.74 19.96 22.57
N GLU A 238 7.45 21.21 22.20
CA GLU A 238 8.29 22.37 22.62
C GLU A 238 8.36 22.49 24.15
N GLU A 239 7.27 22.16 24.84
CA GLU A 239 7.20 22.11 26.30
C GLU A 239 7.04 20.65 26.77
N PRO A 240 7.86 20.17 27.73
CA PRO A 240 7.69 18.84 28.28
C PRO A 240 6.38 18.76 29.06
N LYS A 241 5.36 18.11 28.46
CA LYS A 241 4.11 17.77 29.14
C LYS A 241 4.37 16.79 30.29
N LYS A 242 3.58 16.89 31.36
CA LYS A 242 3.71 16.03 32.57
C LYS A 242 3.49 14.53 32.28
N GLU A 243 2.74 14.21 31.23
CA GLU A 243 2.49 12.84 30.78
C GLU A 243 2.78 12.77 29.27
N PRO A 244 3.51 11.74 28.78
CA PRO A 244 3.76 11.57 27.36
C PRO A 244 2.46 11.27 26.62
N GLU A 245 2.13 12.10 25.64
CA GLU A 245 0.94 11.92 24.83
C GLU A 245 1.11 10.69 23.91
N ILE A 246 0.11 9.80 23.93
CA ILE A 246 0.10 8.60 23.11
C ILE A 246 -0.26 9.00 21.68
N GLU A 247 0.67 8.78 20.76
CA GLU A 247 0.43 9.01 19.34
C GLU A 247 -0.16 7.75 18.70
N ASN A 248 -1.30 7.93 18.05
CA ASN A 248 -1.93 6.84 17.29
C ASN A 248 -1.15 6.56 16.00
N LEU A 249 -0.97 5.28 15.72
CA LEU A 249 -0.26 4.82 14.52
C LEU A 249 -1.05 5.14 13.25
N LYS A 250 -0.37 5.73 12.27
CA LYS A 250 -0.92 5.98 10.92
C LYS A 250 -0.66 4.74 10.05
N HIS A 251 -1.69 3.94 9.83
CA HIS A 251 -1.59 2.65 9.13
C HIS A 251 -2.47 2.63 7.88
N LEU A 252 -1.99 1.95 6.84
CA LEU A 252 -2.74 1.73 5.61
C LEU A 252 -2.69 0.26 5.19
N THR A 253 -3.86 -0.32 4.90
CA THR A 253 -3.96 -1.63 4.26
C THR A 253 -4.12 -1.50 2.75
N LEU A 254 -3.22 -2.11 1.98
CA LEU A 254 -3.32 -2.22 0.53
C LEU A 254 -3.83 -3.59 0.10
N GLY A 255 -4.58 -3.62 -0.99
CA GLY A 255 -5.12 -4.87 -1.53
C GLY A 255 -5.47 -4.81 -3.01
N SER A 256 -5.92 -5.95 -3.52
CA SER A 256 -6.28 -6.09 -4.92
C SER A 256 -7.64 -5.46 -5.24
N ARG A 257 -7.91 -5.20 -6.53
CA ARG A 257 -9.22 -4.75 -7.00
C ARG A 257 -10.34 -5.72 -6.61
N LYS A 258 -10.07 -7.03 -6.50
CA LYS A 258 -11.07 -8.01 -6.09
C LYS A 258 -11.64 -7.73 -4.70
N ASN A 259 -10.83 -7.21 -3.78
CA ASN A 259 -11.25 -6.99 -2.39
C ASN A 259 -11.78 -5.56 -2.19
N LEU A 260 -11.25 -4.59 -2.94
CA LEU A 260 -11.57 -3.16 -2.76
C LEU A 260 -12.59 -2.61 -3.77
N CYS A 261 -13.00 -3.36 -4.79
CA CYS A 261 -13.94 -2.83 -5.79
C CYS A 261 -15.37 -2.75 -5.23
N ILE A 262 -15.89 -1.54 -5.15
CA ILE A 262 -17.28 -1.27 -4.73
C ILE A 262 -18.27 -1.20 -5.90
N ASN A 263 -17.79 -1.20 -7.15
CA ASN A 263 -18.66 -1.12 -8.32
C ASN A 263 -19.40 -2.46 -8.51
N PRO A 264 -20.73 -2.50 -8.44
CA PRO A 264 -21.50 -3.73 -8.51
C PRO A 264 -21.42 -4.46 -9.86
N GLN A 265 -21.07 -3.76 -10.94
CA GLN A 265 -20.88 -4.41 -12.25
C GLN A 265 -19.55 -5.18 -12.34
N VAL A 266 -18.53 -4.71 -11.61
CA VAL A 266 -17.19 -5.30 -11.62
C VAL A 266 -17.05 -6.34 -10.52
N ASN A 267 -17.54 -6.04 -9.31
CA ASN A 267 -17.41 -6.90 -8.14
C ASN A 267 -18.18 -8.24 -8.27
N LYS A 268 -19.17 -8.32 -9.17
CA LYS A 268 -19.89 -9.59 -9.45
C LYS A 268 -19.06 -10.60 -10.24
N LEU A 269 -17.95 -10.20 -10.85
CA LEU A 269 -17.12 -11.08 -11.65
C LEU A 269 -16.32 -12.04 -10.75
N SER A 270 -16.30 -13.33 -11.08
CA SER A 270 -15.63 -14.36 -10.27
C SER A 270 -14.11 -14.42 -10.48
N SER A 271 -13.63 -14.05 -11.66
CA SER A 271 -12.21 -14.12 -12.04
C SER A 271 -11.49 -12.81 -11.77
N VAL A 272 -10.31 -12.88 -11.15
CA VAL A 272 -9.41 -11.74 -10.91
C VAL A 272 -9.03 -11.06 -12.24
N THR A 273 -8.77 -11.85 -13.28
CA THR A 273 -8.44 -11.32 -14.62
C THR A 273 -9.61 -10.54 -15.19
N ALA A 274 -10.83 -11.07 -15.10
CA ALA A 274 -12.03 -10.40 -15.59
C ALA A 274 -12.31 -9.09 -14.83
N ILE A 275 -12.09 -9.07 -13.51
CA ILE A 275 -12.18 -7.84 -12.70
C ILE A 275 -11.20 -6.79 -13.18
N ASN A 276 -9.94 -7.17 -13.40
CA ASN A 276 -8.90 -6.25 -13.86
C ASN A 276 -9.17 -5.71 -15.26
N GLU A 277 -9.53 -6.59 -16.21
CA GLU A 277 -9.87 -6.20 -17.57
C GLU A 277 -11.09 -5.29 -17.60
N ARG A 278 -12.17 -5.65 -16.90
CA ARG A 278 -13.38 -4.83 -16.85
C ARG A 278 -13.12 -3.48 -16.20
N CYS A 279 -12.35 -3.43 -15.12
CA CYS A 279 -11.96 -2.18 -14.48
C CYS A 279 -11.16 -1.28 -15.43
N ALA A 280 -10.24 -1.86 -16.22
CA ALA A 280 -9.47 -1.14 -17.23
C ALA A 280 -10.33 -0.66 -18.40
N GLU A 281 -11.29 -1.46 -18.88
CA GLU A 281 -12.25 -1.06 -19.93
C GLU A 281 -13.08 0.16 -19.54
N LEU A 282 -13.56 0.20 -18.29
CA LEU A 282 -14.35 1.32 -17.77
C LEU A 282 -13.52 2.62 -17.67
N GLN A 283 -12.20 2.55 -17.79
CA GLN A 283 -11.29 3.69 -17.76
C GLN A 283 -10.85 4.15 -19.15
N LYS A 284 -11.08 3.37 -20.21
CA LYS A 284 -10.63 3.73 -21.57
C LYS A 284 -11.26 5.05 -22.03
N SER A 285 -10.47 5.87 -22.73
CA SER A 285 -10.87 7.18 -23.27
C SER A 285 -12.06 7.10 -24.24
N GLY A 286 -12.19 5.99 -24.97
CA GLY A 286 -13.31 5.72 -25.89
C GLY A 286 -14.62 5.26 -25.24
N THR A 287 -14.66 5.11 -23.91
CA THR A 287 -15.87 4.69 -23.18
C THR A 287 -16.75 5.91 -22.91
N ALA A 288 -18.03 5.85 -23.31
CA ALA A 288 -19.01 6.90 -23.04
C ALA A 288 -19.09 7.21 -21.54
N GLN A 289 -19.32 8.48 -21.18
CA GLN A 289 -19.32 8.93 -19.77
C GLN A 289 -20.32 8.14 -18.90
N GLU A 290 -21.45 7.74 -19.47
CA GLU A 290 -22.46 6.87 -18.83
C GLU A 290 -21.96 5.45 -18.48
N HIS A 291 -20.89 5.01 -19.13
CA HIS A 291 -20.28 3.70 -18.94
C HIS A 291 -18.95 3.77 -18.19
N LYS A 292 -18.52 4.95 -17.73
CA LYS A 292 -17.36 5.07 -16.85
C LYS A 292 -17.71 4.67 -15.42
N CYS A 293 -16.68 4.32 -14.67
CA CYS A 293 -16.86 3.99 -13.26
C CYS A 293 -17.16 5.26 -12.46
N THR A 294 -18.37 5.37 -11.90
CA THR A 294 -18.81 6.51 -11.07
C THR A 294 -17.94 6.74 -9.84
N PHE A 295 -17.35 5.67 -9.30
CA PHE A 295 -16.55 5.73 -8.07
C PHE A 295 -15.09 6.10 -8.31
N LEU A 296 -14.66 6.27 -9.56
CA LEU A 296 -13.26 6.61 -9.85
C LEU A 296 -12.95 8.02 -9.34
N PRO A 297 -11.82 8.22 -8.62
CA PRO A 297 -11.37 9.55 -8.25
C PRO A 297 -11.12 10.45 -9.47
N ASN A 298 -11.69 11.64 -9.45
CA ASN A 298 -11.54 12.69 -10.46
C ASN A 298 -11.24 14.02 -9.75
N LYS A 299 -10.82 15.06 -10.47
CA LYS A 299 -10.56 16.41 -9.91
C LYS A 299 -11.74 16.96 -9.09
N GLU A 300 -12.97 16.74 -9.53
CA GLU A 300 -14.20 17.16 -8.82
C GLU A 300 -14.40 16.42 -7.49
N ASN A 301 -13.93 15.18 -7.39
CA ASN A 301 -14.08 14.31 -6.21
C ASN A 301 -12.85 14.33 -5.31
N GLN A 302 -11.91 15.27 -5.51
CA GLN A 302 -10.73 15.42 -4.67
C GLN A 302 -11.04 15.58 -3.17
N PRO A 303 -12.11 16.30 -2.75
CA PRO A 303 -12.48 16.39 -1.33
C PRO A 303 -12.81 15.01 -0.73
N LEU A 304 -13.49 14.15 -1.50
CA LEU A 304 -13.81 12.79 -1.07
C LEU A 304 -12.57 11.90 -0.96
N VAL A 305 -11.54 12.15 -1.78
CA VAL A 305 -10.24 11.48 -1.66
C VAL A 305 -9.55 11.89 -0.37
N ASN A 306 -9.58 13.17 -0.02
CA ASN A 306 -9.00 13.70 1.21
C ASN A 306 -9.75 13.18 2.44
N ASP A 307 -11.09 13.17 2.40
CA ASP A 307 -11.92 12.58 3.45
C ASP A 307 -11.60 11.08 3.62
N PHE A 308 -11.49 10.33 2.51
CA PHE A 308 -11.12 8.91 2.56
C PHE A 308 -9.73 8.71 3.18
N ARG A 309 -8.75 9.53 2.80
CA ARG A 309 -7.39 9.51 3.35
C ARG A 309 -7.42 9.72 4.86
N ASP A 310 -8.09 10.76 5.31
CA ASP A 310 -8.09 11.15 6.71
C ASP A 310 -8.86 10.11 7.55
N HIS A 311 -9.97 9.56 7.05
CA HIS A 311 -10.69 8.45 7.69
C HIS A 311 -9.91 7.13 7.69
N ALA A 312 -9.10 6.86 6.66
CA ALA A 312 -8.25 5.68 6.59
C ALA A 312 -7.10 5.73 7.60
N LEU A 313 -6.50 6.91 7.82
CA LEU A 313 -5.40 7.10 8.75
C LEU A 313 -5.86 7.34 10.20
N ALA A 314 -7.10 7.79 10.38
CA ALA A 314 -7.66 8.03 11.71
C ALA A 314 -7.79 6.74 12.52
N THR A 315 -8.23 5.64 11.92
CA THR A 315 -8.45 4.38 12.62
C THR A 315 -7.74 3.22 11.93
N LEU A 316 -7.20 2.27 12.72
CA LEU A 316 -6.57 1.07 12.18
C LEU A 316 -7.62 0.21 11.48
N ARG A 317 -7.56 0.13 10.14
CA ARG A 317 -8.54 -0.56 9.28
C ARG A 317 -7.91 -1.73 8.55
N ASP A 318 -8.62 -2.85 8.54
CA ASP A 318 -8.27 -3.99 7.69
C ASP A 318 -8.79 -3.83 6.25
N ILE A 319 -8.58 -4.85 5.42
CA ILE A 319 -8.96 -4.77 4.01
C ILE A 319 -10.48 -4.69 3.80
N GLU A 320 -11.28 -5.28 4.69
CA GLU A 320 -12.75 -5.26 4.61
C GLU A 320 -13.27 -3.90 5.07
N ASP A 321 -12.71 -3.36 6.15
CA ASP A 321 -12.98 -2.02 6.67
C ASP A 321 -12.71 -0.95 5.60
N MET A 322 -11.63 -1.09 4.83
CA MET A 322 -11.29 -0.18 3.72
C MET A 322 -12.32 -0.23 2.58
N GLY A 323 -12.82 -1.43 2.25
CA GLY A 323 -13.89 -1.61 1.28
C GLY A 323 -15.21 -0.99 1.74
N ALA A 324 -15.55 -1.15 3.02
CA ALA A 324 -16.72 -0.55 3.64
C ALA A 324 -16.63 0.99 3.68
N LEU A 325 -15.46 1.53 4.02
CA LEU A 325 -15.21 2.96 4.08
C LEU A 325 -15.47 3.63 2.72
N GLY A 326 -14.93 3.09 1.64
CA GLY A 326 -15.18 3.69 0.32
C GLY A 326 -16.62 3.52 -0.15
N LYS A 327 -17.35 2.51 0.35
CA LYS A 327 -18.79 2.38 0.10
C LYS A 327 -19.61 3.44 0.86
N GLU A 328 -19.20 3.78 2.08
CA GLU A 328 -19.82 4.83 2.89
C GLU A 328 -19.58 6.23 2.29
N ILE A 329 -18.34 6.53 1.90
CA ILE A 329 -17.94 7.81 1.30
C ILE A 329 -18.41 7.92 -0.17
N GLY A 330 -18.54 6.78 -0.87
CA GLY A 330 -18.91 6.74 -2.29
C GLY A 330 -17.73 6.93 -3.25
N ILE A 331 -16.51 6.53 -2.84
CA ILE A 331 -15.30 6.63 -3.66
C ILE A 331 -14.57 5.29 -3.75
N CYS A 332 -13.85 5.05 -4.86
CA CYS A 332 -13.14 3.80 -5.08
C CYS A 332 -11.97 3.65 -4.10
N PRO A 333 -12.04 2.70 -3.14
CA PRO A 333 -10.97 2.52 -2.15
C PRO A 333 -9.62 2.16 -2.78
N TYR A 334 -9.62 1.41 -3.89
CA TYR A 334 -8.40 0.95 -4.56
C TYR A 334 -7.53 2.09 -5.10
N TYR A 335 -8.15 3.18 -5.58
CA TYR A 335 -7.43 4.35 -6.07
C TYR A 335 -7.26 5.41 -4.97
N ALA A 336 -8.28 5.60 -4.13
CA ALA A 336 -8.23 6.57 -3.04
C ALA A 336 -7.19 6.22 -1.97
N SER A 337 -6.87 4.94 -1.75
CA SER A 337 -5.83 4.54 -0.79
C SER A 337 -4.43 5.06 -1.12
N ARG A 338 -4.17 5.47 -2.37
CA ARG A 338 -2.85 5.96 -2.80
C ARG A 338 -2.46 7.27 -2.14
N SER A 339 -3.41 8.18 -1.91
CA SER A 339 -3.16 9.45 -1.21
C SER A 339 -2.80 9.25 0.26
N ALA A 340 -3.14 8.09 0.84
CA ALA A 340 -2.79 7.72 2.21
C ALA A 340 -1.42 7.04 2.33
N ILE A 341 -0.75 6.67 1.22
CA ILE A 341 0.54 5.97 1.27
C ILE A 341 1.64 6.89 1.83
N LYS A 342 1.72 8.14 1.35
CA LYS A 342 2.73 9.12 1.77
C LYS A 342 2.68 9.42 3.29
N PRO A 343 1.51 9.75 3.88
CA PRO A 343 1.41 10.04 5.33
C PRO A 343 1.36 8.80 6.24
N ALA A 344 1.33 7.58 5.70
CA ALA A 344 1.32 6.35 6.49
C ALA A 344 2.71 6.01 7.04
N GLU A 345 2.74 5.50 8.28
CA GLU A 345 3.93 4.99 8.96
C GLU A 345 4.13 3.50 8.70
N ILE A 346 3.02 2.75 8.67
CA ILE A 346 2.99 1.32 8.37
C ILE A 346 2.05 1.08 7.19
N VAL A 347 2.54 0.36 6.19
CA VAL A 347 1.73 -0.09 5.06
C VAL A 347 1.72 -1.62 5.02
N THR A 348 0.54 -2.22 5.18
CA THR A 348 0.36 -3.68 5.08
C THR A 348 -0.05 -4.06 3.67
N LEU A 349 0.64 -5.04 3.07
CA LEU A 349 0.33 -5.50 1.71
C LEU A 349 0.65 -6.99 1.49
N PRO A 350 -0.07 -7.69 0.60
CA PRO A 350 0.20 -9.10 0.30
C PRO A 350 1.42 -9.29 -0.62
N TYR A 351 2.01 -10.50 -0.60
CA TYR A 351 3.18 -10.87 -1.41
C TYR A 351 3.14 -10.39 -2.88
N PRO A 352 2.04 -10.53 -3.64
CA PRO A 352 2.03 -10.11 -5.04
C PRO A 352 2.24 -8.60 -5.21
N LEU A 353 1.71 -7.77 -4.30
CA LEU A 353 1.89 -6.31 -4.38
C LEU A 353 3.32 -5.91 -4.00
N LEU A 354 3.99 -6.66 -3.11
CA LEU A 354 5.37 -6.37 -2.72
C LEU A 354 6.35 -6.84 -3.79
N LEU A 355 6.17 -8.05 -4.33
CA LEU A 355 7.18 -8.72 -5.14
C LEU A 355 7.09 -8.34 -6.63
N GLN A 356 5.88 -8.11 -7.15
CA GLN A 356 5.70 -7.72 -8.56
C GLN A 356 6.06 -6.25 -8.76
N LYS A 357 7.10 -5.99 -9.56
CA LYS A 357 7.55 -4.63 -9.90
C LYS A 357 6.42 -3.76 -10.49
N SER A 358 5.66 -4.32 -11.43
CA SER A 358 4.53 -3.61 -12.06
C SER A 358 3.43 -3.21 -11.07
N ALA A 359 3.20 -4.01 -10.02
CA ALA A 359 2.24 -3.69 -8.98
C ALA A 359 2.73 -2.54 -8.08
N ARG A 360 4.03 -2.55 -7.71
CA ARG A 360 4.66 -1.46 -6.95
C ARG A 360 4.62 -0.13 -7.70
N GLU A 361 5.01 -0.15 -8.97
CA GLU A 361 5.00 1.04 -9.84
C GLU A 361 3.57 1.59 -9.99
N ALA A 362 2.58 0.71 -10.18
CA ALA A 362 1.19 1.12 -10.30
C ALA A 362 0.61 1.75 -9.01
N LEU A 363 1.19 1.42 -7.84
CA LEU A 363 0.82 1.98 -6.54
C LEU A 363 1.68 3.18 -6.14
N GLY A 364 2.75 3.48 -6.89
CA GLY A 364 3.72 4.52 -6.52
C GLY A 364 4.58 4.15 -5.31
N ILE A 365 4.80 2.85 -5.07
CA ILE A 365 5.58 2.38 -3.91
C ILE A 365 7.05 2.28 -4.28
N SER A 366 7.88 3.16 -3.70
CA SER A 366 9.32 2.95 -3.59
C SER A 366 9.62 2.07 -2.38
N LEU A 367 10.60 1.17 -2.48
CA LEU A 367 11.12 0.41 -1.33
C LEU A 367 12.47 0.95 -0.84
N LYS A 368 13.08 1.87 -1.59
CA LYS A 368 14.39 2.42 -1.26
C LYS A 368 14.25 3.40 -0.09
N GLY A 369 15.07 3.24 0.95
CA GLY A 369 15.00 4.08 2.15
C GLY A 369 13.86 3.71 3.10
N HIS A 370 13.27 2.52 2.95
CA HIS A 370 12.19 2.03 3.80
C HIS A 370 12.51 0.64 4.37
N VAL A 371 11.83 0.28 5.45
CA VAL A 371 11.94 -1.04 6.08
C VAL A 371 10.92 -1.98 5.45
N VAL A 372 11.35 -3.19 5.11
CA VAL A 372 10.48 -4.25 4.59
C VAL A 372 10.50 -5.43 5.53
N ILE A 373 9.34 -5.77 6.09
CA ILE A 373 9.15 -6.91 6.98
C ILE A 373 8.35 -7.97 6.23
N ILE A 374 8.94 -9.16 6.06
CA ILE A 374 8.27 -10.31 5.44
C ILE A 374 7.97 -11.33 6.54
N ASP A 375 6.70 -11.46 6.90
CA ASP A 375 6.24 -12.49 7.82
C ASP A 375 5.87 -13.77 7.07
N GLU A 376 6.07 -14.93 7.69
CA GLU A 376 5.93 -16.26 7.07
C GLU A 376 6.76 -16.43 5.78
N ALA A 377 8.01 -15.93 5.81
CA ALA A 377 8.94 -15.96 4.69
C ALA A 377 9.32 -17.37 4.20
N HIS A 378 8.96 -18.44 4.93
CA HIS A 378 9.18 -19.81 4.50
C HIS A 378 8.43 -20.16 3.19
N ASN A 379 7.35 -19.44 2.84
CA ASN A 379 6.65 -19.58 1.57
C ASN A 379 7.08 -18.59 0.48
N LEU A 380 8.12 -17.79 0.73
CA LEU A 380 8.52 -16.72 -0.20
C LEU A 380 8.94 -17.28 -1.57
N MET A 381 9.69 -18.39 -1.58
CA MET A 381 10.16 -19.03 -2.82
C MET A 381 8.99 -19.55 -3.66
N ASP A 382 8.03 -20.24 -3.03
CA ASP A 382 6.84 -20.75 -3.71
C ASP A 382 5.99 -19.60 -4.26
N ALA A 383 5.88 -18.49 -3.52
CA ALA A 383 5.15 -17.31 -3.97
C ALA A 383 5.81 -16.64 -5.17
N ILE A 384 7.14 -16.52 -5.19
CA ILE A 384 7.90 -16.00 -6.34
C ILE A 384 7.72 -16.91 -7.55
N ALA A 385 7.85 -18.23 -7.36
CA ALA A 385 7.63 -19.22 -8.41
C ALA A 385 6.20 -19.15 -8.97
N GLY A 386 5.19 -18.99 -8.13
CA GLY A 386 3.80 -18.85 -8.55
C GLY A 386 3.47 -17.50 -9.22
N ILE A 387 4.17 -16.43 -8.86
CA ILE A 387 4.02 -15.11 -9.49
C ILE A 387 4.60 -15.09 -10.92
N HIS A 388 5.72 -15.79 -11.13
CA HIS A 388 6.40 -15.85 -12.42
C HIS A 388 6.10 -17.13 -13.22
N GLY A 389 5.37 -18.07 -12.63
CA GLY A 389 4.95 -19.33 -13.23
C GLY A 389 3.55 -19.26 -13.83
N ILE A 390 3.35 -19.98 -14.93
CA ILE A 390 2.05 -20.19 -15.54
C ILE A 390 1.91 -21.67 -15.85
N GLU A 391 0.79 -22.26 -15.41
CA GLU A 391 0.42 -23.62 -15.76
C GLU A 391 -0.55 -23.60 -16.95
N ILE A 392 -0.28 -24.46 -17.93
CA ILE A 392 -1.11 -24.59 -19.13
C ILE A 392 -1.63 -26.02 -19.19
N SER A 393 -2.94 -26.18 -19.07
CA SER A 393 -3.62 -27.47 -19.19
C SER A 393 -3.95 -27.80 -20.65
N LEU A 394 -4.06 -29.10 -20.96
CA LEU A 394 -4.50 -29.57 -22.28
C LEU A 394 -5.87 -28.98 -22.67
N LYS A 395 -6.81 -28.90 -21.72
CA LYS A 395 -8.13 -28.30 -21.95
C LYS A 395 -8.03 -26.84 -22.38
N GLN A 396 -7.14 -26.05 -21.75
CA GLN A 396 -6.92 -24.65 -22.13
C GLN A 396 -6.32 -24.55 -23.54
N LEU A 397 -5.39 -25.42 -23.91
CA LEU A 397 -4.82 -25.43 -25.26
C LEU A 397 -5.85 -25.80 -26.33
N GLN A 398 -6.67 -26.82 -26.10
CA GLN A 398 -7.76 -27.20 -27.00
C GLN A 398 -8.78 -26.06 -27.15
N MET A 399 -9.15 -25.40 -26.06
CA MET A 399 -10.01 -24.20 -26.10
C MET A 399 -9.36 -23.05 -26.88
N ALA A 400 -8.08 -22.76 -26.62
CA ALA A 400 -7.33 -21.71 -27.33
C ALA A 400 -7.26 -22.03 -28.83
N ARG A 401 -7.06 -23.30 -29.20
CA ARG A 401 -7.05 -23.73 -30.60
C ARG A 401 -8.38 -23.49 -31.30
N ALA A 402 -9.49 -23.83 -30.65
CA ALA A 402 -10.83 -23.57 -31.16
C ALA A 402 -11.11 -22.07 -31.31
N GLN A 403 -10.74 -21.26 -30.30
CA GLN A 403 -10.89 -19.80 -30.34
C GLN A 403 -10.05 -19.16 -31.46
N LEU A 404 -8.79 -19.57 -31.63
CA LEU A 404 -7.92 -19.13 -32.72
C LEU A 404 -8.49 -19.52 -34.09
N GLY A 405 -9.05 -20.72 -34.21
CA GLY A 405 -9.74 -21.17 -35.41
C GLY A 405 -10.94 -20.28 -35.76
N GLY A 406 -11.81 -20.00 -34.79
CA GLY A 406 -12.95 -19.11 -34.95
C GLY A 406 -12.53 -17.68 -35.31
N TYR A 407 -11.50 -17.15 -34.65
CA TYR A 407 -10.93 -15.83 -34.96
C TYR A 407 -10.41 -15.76 -36.39
N PHE A 408 -9.62 -16.76 -36.81
CA PHE A 408 -9.07 -16.82 -38.16
C PHE A 408 -10.17 -16.88 -39.22
N GLN A 409 -11.21 -17.69 -39.02
CA GLN A 409 -12.34 -17.80 -39.94
C GLN A 409 -13.10 -16.46 -40.06
N LYS A 410 -13.40 -15.81 -38.93
CA LYS A 410 -14.16 -14.56 -38.90
C LYS A 410 -13.41 -13.39 -39.53
N PHE A 411 -12.10 -13.29 -39.30
CA PHE A 411 -11.30 -12.13 -39.72
C PHE A 411 -10.39 -12.40 -40.93
N ARG A 412 -10.46 -13.59 -41.56
CA ARG A 412 -9.61 -13.98 -42.69
C ARG A 412 -9.49 -12.88 -43.73
N ASN A 413 -10.61 -12.33 -44.18
CA ASN A 413 -10.66 -11.34 -45.27
C ASN A 413 -10.17 -9.94 -44.84
N ARG A 414 -10.15 -9.63 -43.54
CA ARG A 414 -9.74 -8.33 -42.99
C ARG A 414 -8.26 -8.30 -42.57
N LEU A 415 -7.64 -9.45 -42.38
CA LEU A 415 -6.25 -9.55 -41.95
C LEU A 415 -5.28 -9.33 -43.11
N LYS A 416 -4.24 -8.50 -42.89
CA LYS A 416 -3.07 -8.40 -43.78
C LYS A 416 -2.36 -9.75 -43.90
N GLY A 417 -1.74 -10.02 -45.05
CA GLY A 417 -1.05 -11.29 -45.32
C GLY A 417 -0.07 -11.73 -44.22
N LYS A 418 0.75 -10.79 -43.70
CA LYS A 418 1.70 -11.04 -42.60
C LYS A 418 0.99 -11.53 -41.31
N ASN A 419 -0.12 -10.91 -40.94
CA ASN A 419 -0.87 -11.28 -39.74
C ASN A 419 -1.51 -12.67 -39.86
N ARG A 420 -1.92 -13.07 -41.07
CA ARG A 420 -2.42 -14.43 -41.34
C ARG A 420 -1.33 -15.47 -41.10
N VAL A 421 -0.08 -15.18 -41.49
CA VAL A 421 1.07 -16.06 -41.25
C VAL A 421 1.35 -16.20 -39.75
N TYR A 422 1.36 -15.10 -39.00
CA TYR A 422 1.56 -15.14 -37.54
C TYR A 422 0.49 -15.97 -36.83
N ILE A 423 -0.79 -15.81 -37.18
CA ILE A 423 -1.87 -16.61 -36.59
C ILE A 423 -1.70 -18.10 -36.94
N ALA A 424 -1.33 -18.42 -38.19
CA ALA A 424 -1.07 -19.79 -38.59
C ALA A 424 0.13 -20.41 -37.85
N GLN A 425 1.17 -19.62 -37.56
CA GLN A 425 2.31 -20.06 -36.74
C GLN A 425 1.87 -20.36 -35.30
N VAL A 426 1.12 -19.46 -34.66
CA VAL A 426 0.60 -19.68 -33.30
C VAL A 426 -0.26 -20.94 -33.25
N VAL A 427 -1.13 -21.12 -34.24
CA VAL A 427 -1.95 -22.33 -34.38
C VAL A 427 -1.10 -23.60 -34.44
N ARG A 428 -0.03 -23.63 -35.24
CA ARG A 428 0.88 -24.80 -35.31
C ARG A 428 1.59 -25.06 -33.99
N VAL A 429 2.00 -24.03 -33.26
CA VAL A 429 2.63 -24.18 -31.95
C VAL A 429 1.63 -24.79 -30.97
N VAL A 430 0.39 -24.28 -30.93
CA VAL A 430 -0.67 -24.82 -30.09
C VAL A 430 -0.98 -26.27 -30.45
N ASP A 431 -1.13 -26.60 -31.74
CA ASP A 431 -1.35 -27.98 -32.20
C ASP A 431 -0.20 -28.91 -31.80
N SER A 432 1.05 -28.44 -31.85
CA SER A 432 2.23 -29.21 -31.45
C SER A 432 2.25 -29.47 -29.93
N LEU A 433 1.88 -28.47 -29.13
CA LEU A 433 1.76 -28.60 -27.67
C LEU A 433 0.61 -29.54 -27.27
N ILE A 434 -0.53 -29.46 -27.96
CA ILE A 434 -1.66 -30.39 -27.79
C ILE A 434 -1.19 -31.81 -28.07
N GLY A 435 -0.56 -32.06 -29.23
CA GLY A 435 -0.07 -33.39 -29.59
C GLY A 435 0.97 -33.94 -28.60
N TYR A 436 1.86 -33.08 -28.09
CA TYR A 436 2.80 -33.48 -27.04
C TYR A 436 2.11 -33.91 -25.75
N LEU A 437 1.15 -33.12 -25.25
CA LEU A 437 0.43 -33.42 -24.01
C LEU A 437 -0.49 -34.64 -24.15
N GLU A 438 -1.19 -34.78 -25.27
CA GLU A 438 -2.01 -35.96 -25.57
C GLU A 438 -1.14 -37.23 -25.64
N GLY A 439 0.02 -37.14 -26.30
CA GLY A 439 1.02 -38.21 -26.32
C GLY A 439 1.49 -38.60 -24.92
N ARG A 440 1.81 -37.64 -24.06
CA ARG A 440 2.22 -37.90 -22.67
C ARG A 440 1.10 -38.49 -21.81
N LEU A 441 -0.14 -38.02 -21.96
CA LEU A 441 -1.31 -38.50 -21.21
C LEU A 441 -1.75 -39.91 -21.63
N SER A 442 -1.43 -40.33 -22.85
CA SER A 442 -1.71 -41.68 -23.37
C SER A 442 -0.79 -42.77 -22.81
N ILE A 443 0.32 -42.39 -22.16
CA ILE A 443 1.26 -43.34 -21.54
C ILE A 443 0.70 -43.77 -20.17
N PRO A 444 0.48 -45.07 -19.94
CA PRO A 444 -0.02 -45.55 -18.64
C PRO A 444 0.93 -45.18 -17.50
N VAL A 445 0.36 -44.68 -16.39
CA VAL A 445 1.05 -44.12 -15.21
C VAL A 445 2.14 -45.04 -14.63
N ARG A 446 2.06 -46.36 -14.84
CA ARG A 446 3.08 -47.34 -14.43
C ARG A 446 4.48 -47.11 -15.05
N PHE A 447 4.61 -46.32 -16.12
CA PHE A 447 5.90 -46.05 -16.78
C PHE A 447 6.47 -44.65 -16.53
N LEU A 448 5.74 -43.75 -15.85
CA LEU A 448 6.21 -42.37 -15.60
C LEU A 448 7.14 -42.26 -14.38
N VAL A 449 7.04 -43.18 -13.41
CA VAL A 449 7.86 -43.17 -12.19
C VAL A 449 9.33 -43.56 -12.45
N SER A 450 9.61 -44.37 -13.49
CA SER A 450 10.99 -44.82 -13.78
C SER A 450 11.85 -43.80 -14.53
N SER A 451 11.27 -42.71 -15.06
CA SER A 451 12.00 -41.73 -15.87
C SER A 451 12.53 -40.52 -15.07
N VAL A 452 12.04 -40.30 -13.84
CA VAL A 452 12.53 -39.21 -12.98
C VAL A 452 13.76 -39.67 -12.17
N GLU A 453 13.84 -40.93 -11.77
CA GLU A 453 15.00 -41.48 -11.04
C GLU A 453 16.24 -41.70 -11.91
N SER A 454 16.09 -41.77 -13.23
CA SER A 454 17.22 -42.01 -14.16
C SER A 454 17.93 -40.74 -14.65
N SER A 455 17.46 -39.56 -14.24
CA SER A 455 18.11 -38.27 -14.59
C SER A 455 19.01 -37.70 -13.49
N GLY A 456 19.08 -38.37 -12.33
CA GLY A 456 20.03 -38.06 -11.25
C GLY A 456 21.42 -38.64 -11.52
N ALA A 457 22.02 -38.35 -12.67
CA ALA A 457 23.39 -38.75 -12.98
C ALA A 457 24.37 -37.63 -12.60
N ASN A 458 25.07 -37.84 -11.48
CA ASN A 458 26.41 -37.36 -11.16
C ASN A 458 26.76 -35.90 -11.53
N PHE A 459 26.55 -34.98 -10.60
CA PHE A 459 27.54 -33.95 -10.33
C PHE A 459 28.26 -34.34 -9.03
N LYS A 460 29.47 -34.87 -9.19
CA LYS A 460 30.52 -34.83 -8.17
C LYS A 460 31.27 -33.51 -8.29
#